data_AF-A0A8J7GAJ3-F1
#
_entry.id   AF-A0A8J7GAJ3-F1
#
_cell.length_a   1.000
_cell.length_b   1.000
_cell.length_c   1.000
_cell.angle_alpha   90.00
_cell.angle_beta   90.00
_cell.angle_gamma   90.00
#
_symmetry.space_group_name_H-M   'P 1'
#
loop_
_entity.id
_entity.type
_entity.pdbx_description
1 polymer ?
#
loop_
_entity_poly.entity_id
_entity_poly.type
_entity_poly.pdbx_seq_one_letter_code
_entity_poly.pdbx_strand_id
1 'polypeptide(L)'
;MDGREFRNAMGRFATGVTIITAPEQEGGVHGMTANAFVSISLDPKLVMISIDNRANMLETIRKADKFGVSFLREEQQPISMHFANQKPMEEEIEFAYMDNIPYIPNSLASVVCDVHEMIVAGDHTLFIGKVLDTKVQDGDPLLFYRGQYRSIEENEE
;
A
#
# COMPACT_ATOMS: atom_id res chain seq x y z
N MET A 1 -25.04 7.95 -11.91
CA MET A 1 -23.88 8.74 -11.45
C MET A 1 -22.75 8.50 -12.43
N ASP A 2 -22.11 9.55 -12.91
CA ASP A 2 -20.95 9.43 -13.79
C ASP A 2 -19.73 8.90 -13.02
N GLY A 3 -18.85 8.13 -13.67
CA GLY A 3 -17.65 7.59 -13.04
C GLY A 3 -16.69 8.68 -12.55
N ARG A 4 -16.66 9.84 -13.22
CA ARG A 4 -15.88 11.00 -12.76
C ARG A 4 -16.44 11.61 -11.49
N GLU A 5 -17.77 11.72 -11.39
CA GLU A 5 -18.45 12.22 -10.20
C GLU A 5 -18.16 11.35 -8.97
N PHE A 6 -18.25 10.03 -9.13
CA PHE A 6 -17.89 9.08 -8.07
C PHE A 6 -16.42 9.22 -7.63
N ARG A 7 -15.47 9.24 -8.57
CA ARG A 7 -14.05 9.41 -8.25
C ARG A 7 -13.74 10.74 -7.56
N ASN A 8 -14.41 11.81 -7.99
CA ASN A 8 -14.28 13.11 -7.35
C ASN A 8 -14.76 13.09 -5.90
N ALA A 9 -15.85 12.37 -5.61
CA ALA A 9 -16.35 12.18 -4.26
C ALA A 9 -15.38 11.35 -3.41
N MET A 10 -14.88 10.22 -3.93
CA MET A 10 -13.91 9.38 -3.21
C MET A 10 -12.60 10.11 -2.91
N GLY A 11 -12.12 10.95 -3.84
CA GLY A 11 -10.94 11.78 -3.63
C GLY A 11 -11.09 12.86 -2.54
N ARG A 12 -12.28 13.04 -1.94
CA ARG A 12 -12.48 13.92 -0.78
C ARG A 12 -12.12 13.27 0.55
N PHE A 13 -11.97 11.95 0.61
CA PHE A 13 -11.43 11.29 1.77
C PHE A 13 -9.91 11.28 1.66
N ALA A 14 -9.24 12.08 2.50
CA ALA A 14 -7.78 12.13 2.53
C ALA A 14 -7.22 10.83 3.09
N THR A 15 -6.13 10.35 2.50
CA THR A 15 -5.46 9.12 2.93
C THR A 15 -3.96 9.36 3.02
N GLY A 16 -3.27 8.53 3.79
CA GLY A 16 -1.85 8.28 3.53
C GLY A 16 -1.65 7.56 2.19
N VAL A 17 -0.40 7.38 1.81
CA VAL A 17 -0.01 6.59 0.64
C VAL A 17 0.75 5.35 1.09
N THR A 18 0.43 4.20 0.51
CA THR A 18 1.11 2.93 0.81
C THR A 18 1.71 2.31 -0.44
N ILE A 19 2.76 1.52 -0.26
CA ILE A 19 3.22 0.54 -1.25
C ILE A 19 2.85 -0.85 -0.75
N ILE A 20 2.14 -1.59 -1.58
CA ILE A 20 1.91 -3.02 -1.41
C ILE A 20 3.06 -3.76 -2.07
N THR A 21 3.62 -4.74 -1.37
CA THR A 21 4.73 -5.57 -1.86
C THR A 21 4.39 -7.04 -1.73
N ALA A 22 4.81 -7.84 -2.71
CA ALA A 22 4.68 -9.29 -2.64
C ALA A 22 5.86 -9.97 -3.36
N PRO A 23 6.33 -11.12 -2.87
CA PRO A 23 7.38 -11.87 -3.55
C PRO A 23 6.85 -12.48 -4.86
N GLU A 24 7.67 -12.45 -5.90
CA GLU A 24 7.41 -13.13 -7.16
C GLU A 24 8.00 -14.54 -7.15
N GLN A 25 7.48 -15.45 -7.98
CA GLN A 25 7.93 -16.84 -8.02
C GLN A 25 9.40 -17.00 -8.48
N GLU A 26 9.92 -16.03 -9.23
CA GLU A 26 11.29 -16.04 -9.78
C GLU A 26 12.32 -15.37 -8.85
N GLY A 27 11.94 -15.09 -7.58
CA GLY A 27 12.82 -14.47 -6.60
C GLY A 27 12.86 -12.94 -6.65
N GLY A 28 12.01 -12.32 -7.45
CA GLY A 28 11.80 -10.86 -7.51
C GLY A 28 10.79 -10.35 -6.48
N VAL A 29 10.59 -9.04 -6.46
CA VAL A 29 9.55 -8.37 -5.66
C VAL A 29 8.67 -7.55 -6.58
N HIS A 30 7.37 -7.77 -6.49
CA HIS A 30 6.38 -6.90 -7.11
C HIS A 30 5.96 -5.82 -6.12
N GLY A 31 5.89 -4.57 -6.58
CA GLY A 31 5.42 -3.43 -5.79
C GLY A 31 4.27 -2.70 -6.50
N MET A 32 3.31 -2.18 -5.74
CA MET A 32 2.19 -1.40 -6.27
C MET A 32 1.79 -0.30 -5.29
N THR A 33 1.66 0.93 -5.80
CA THR A 33 1.11 2.03 -5.01
C THR A 33 -0.39 1.81 -4.76
N ALA A 34 -0.81 1.93 -3.51
CA ALA A 34 -2.21 1.86 -3.12
C ALA A 34 -2.51 2.86 -2.00
N ASN A 35 -3.75 3.34 -1.96
CA ASN A 35 -4.27 4.07 -0.81
C ASN A 35 -5.62 3.53 -0.30
N ALA A 36 -6.09 2.43 -0.89
CA ALA A 36 -7.25 1.67 -0.42
C ALA A 36 -6.81 0.65 0.64
N PHE A 37 -6.32 1.16 1.78
CA PHE A 37 -5.90 0.39 2.95
C PHE A 37 -6.79 0.74 4.15
N VAL A 38 -7.06 -0.23 5.01
CA VAL A 38 -7.76 0.01 6.28
C VAL A 38 -7.35 -1.02 7.34
N SER A 39 -7.27 -0.59 8.60
CA SER A 39 -7.17 -1.48 9.76
C SER A 39 -8.56 -2.03 10.11
N ILE A 40 -8.69 -3.34 10.31
CA ILE A 40 -9.99 -4.02 10.46
C ILE A 40 -10.23 -4.53 11.88
N SER A 41 -9.23 -5.20 12.48
CA SER A 41 -9.40 -5.88 13.76
C SER A 41 -8.13 -5.85 14.60
N LEU A 42 -8.29 -5.82 15.92
CA LEU A 42 -7.20 -5.90 16.89
C LEU A 42 -6.94 -7.33 17.38
N ASP A 43 -7.99 -8.15 17.49
CA ASP A 43 -7.87 -9.56 17.88
C ASP A 43 -8.84 -10.47 17.07
N PRO A 44 -8.34 -11.24 16.10
CA PRO A 44 -6.95 -11.24 15.61
C PRO A 44 -6.60 -9.90 14.94
N LYS A 45 -5.29 -9.60 14.81
CA LYS A 45 -4.81 -8.40 14.13
C LYS A 45 -5.03 -8.53 12.62
N LEU A 46 -5.97 -7.77 12.08
CA LEU A 46 -6.34 -7.82 10.66
C LEU A 46 -6.28 -6.44 10.01
N VAL A 47 -5.81 -6.42 8.77
CA VAL A 47 -5.85 -5.27 7.85
C VAL A 47 -6.52 -5.67 6.55
N MET A 48 -6.93 -4.70 5.73
CA MET A 48 -7.49 -4.95 4.40
C MET A 48 -6.86 -4.02 3.36
N ILE A 49 -6.54 -4.58 2.20
CA ILE A 49 -6.19 -3.84 0.98
C ILE A 49 -7.17 -4.18 -0.13
N SER A 50 -7.48 -3.20 -1.00
CA SER A 50 -8.31 -3.40 -2.19
C SER A 50 -7.47 -3.29 -3.46
N ILE A 51 -7.52 -4.30 -4.32
CA ILE A 51 -6.69 -4.40 -5.52
C ILE A 51 -7.59 -4.52 -6.75
N ASP A 52 -7.36 -3.69 -7.77
CA ASP A 52 -8.08 -3.77 -9.06
C ASP A 52 -7.84 -5.15 -9.67
N ASN A 53 -8.90 -5.80 -10.15
CA ASN A 53 -8.85 -7.15 -10.71
C ASN A 53 -7.97 -7.26 -11.98
N ARG A 54 -7.53 -6.13 -12.55
CA ARG A 54 -6.61 -6.06 -13.70
C ARG A 54 -5.17 -5.78 -13.30
N ALA A 55 -4.90 -5.49 -12.03
CA ALA A 55 -3.54 -5.23 -11.56
C ALA A 55 -2.74 -6.54 -11.47
N ASN A 56 -1.49 -6.53 -11.93
CA ASN A 56 -0.59 -7.68 -11.81
C ASN A 56 -0.41 -8.14 -10.36
N MET A 57 -0.45 -7.19 -9.42
CA MET A 57 -0.40 -7.43 -7.98
C MET A 57 -1.44 -8.44 -7.49
N LEU A 58 -2.63 -8.50 -8.12
CA LEU A 58 -3.67 -9.47 -7.76
C LEU A 58 -3.14 -10.91 -7.82
N GLU A 59 -2.55 -11.28 -8.95
CA GLU A 59 -2.02 -12.62 -9.18
C GLU A 59 -0.74 -12.87 -8.39
N THR A 60 0.08 -11.82 -8.18
CA THR A 60 1.28 -11.95 -7.33
C THR A 60 0.90 -12.31 -5.90
N ILE A 61 -0.05 -11.59 -5.28
CA ILE A 61 -0.49 -11.90 -3.90
C ILE A 61 -1.17 -13.26 -3.84
N ARG A 62 -2.02 -13.61 -4.80
CA ARG A 62 -2.68 -14.93 -4.86
C ARG A 62 -1.69 -16.09 -4.88
N LYS A 63 -0.56 -15.94 -5.57
CA LYS A 63 0.48 -16.97 -5.65
C LYS A 63 1.39 -16.97 -4.42
N ALA A 64 1.69 -15.80 -3.88
CA ALA A 64 2.58 -15.63 -2.73
C ALA A 64 1.91 -15.99 -1.39
N ASP A 65 0.58 -15.85 -1.32
CA ASP A 65 -0.24 -15.98 -0.11
C ASP A 65 0.17 -15.06 1.05
N LYS A 66 0.91 -14.00 0.72
CA LYS A 66 1.46 -13.02 1.66
C LYS A 66 1.70 -11.68 0.98
N PHE A 67 1.69 -10.61 1.76
CA PHE A 67 1.99 -9.26 1.28
C PHE A 67 2.52 -8.35 2.38
N GLY A 68 3.33 -7.38 1.98
CA GLY A 68 3.76 -6.26 2.81
C GLY A 68 2.97 -4.99 2.47
N VAL A 69 2.82 -4.11 3.46
CA VAL A 69 2.24 -2.77 3.33
C VAL A 69 3.22 -1.78 3.95
N SER A 70 3.69 -0.83 3.16
CA SER A 70 4.61 0.22 3.62
C SER A 70 3.95 1.58 3.52
N PHE A 71 3.77 2.26 4.66
CA PHE A 71 3.19 3.60 4.75
C PHE A 71 4.29 4.62 4.47
N LEU A 72 4.14 5.40 3.41
CA LEU A 72 5.22 6.26 2.93
C LEU A 72 5.37 7.53 3.77
N ARG A 73 6.63 7.92 4.01
CA ARG A 73 6.99 9.26 4.49
C ARG A 73 6.87 10.29 3.36
N GLU A 74 6.74 11.56 3.70
CA GLU A 74 6.58 12.68 2.74
C GLU A 74 7.63 12.64 1.62
N GLU A 75 8.91 12.46 1.95
CA GLU A 75 9.99 12.45 0.97
C GLU A 75 10.00 11.23 0.03
N GLN A 76 9.18 10.21 0.32
CA GLN A 76 9.06 8.98 -0.49
C GLN A 76 8.04 9.12 -1.62
N GLN A 77 7.60 10.33 -1.97
CA GLN A 77 6.78 10.59 -3.16
C GLN A 77 7.36 9.97 -4.46
N PRO A 78 8.68 10.00 -4.73
CA PRO A 78 9.24 9.34 -5.92
C PRO A 78 8.94 7.83 -5.98
N ILE A 79 8.98 7.14 -4.84
CA ILE A 79 8.67 5.70 -4.72
C ILE A 79 7.19 5.46 -5.07
N SER A 80 6.28 6.30 -4.54
CA SER A 80 4.86 6.26 -4.89
C SER A 80 4.63 6.40 -6.39
N MET A 81 5.32 7.34 -7.05
CA MET A 81 5.18 7.56 -8.49
C MET A 81 5.71 6.40 -9.33
N HIS A 82 6.79 5.74 -8.87
CA HIS A 82 7.35 4.55 -9.52
C HIS A 82 6.36 3.38 -9.49
N PHE A 83 5.90 2.99 -8.30
CA PHE A 83 4.97 1.87 -8.16
C PHE A 83 3.53 2.18 -8.59
N ALA A 84 3.24 3.43 -8.95
CA ALA A 84 2.01 3.84 -9.65
C ALA A 84 2.15 3.82 -11.18
N ASN A 85 3.31 3.42 -11.73
CA ASN A 85 3.65 3.49 -13.15
C ASN A 85 3.54 4.91 -13.74
N GLN A 86 3.76 5.95 -12.93
CA GLN A 86 3.67 7.34 -13.37
C GLN A 86 5.02 7.93 -13.74
N LYS A 87 6.06 7.61 -12.95
CA LYS A 87 7.43 8.04 -13.21
C LYS A 87 8.39 7.00 -12.63
N PRO A 88 9.19 6.31 -13.45
CA PRO A 88 10.16 5.35 -12.94
C PRO A 88 11.24 6.07 -12.11
N MET A 89 11.74 5.41 -11.08
CA MET A 89 12.99 5.81 -10.43
C MET A 89 14.18 5.49 -11.34
N GLU A 90 15.21 6.31 -11.24
CA GLU A 90 16.48 6.10 -11.95
C GLU A 90 17.37 5.09 -11.21
N GLU A 91 17.25 5.05 -9.88
CA GLU A 91 17.95 4.14 -9.00
C GLU A 91 17.13 2.87 -8.73
N GLU A 92 17.83 1.77 -8.47
CA GLU A 92 17.21 0.52 -8.05
C GLU A 92 16.60 0.66 -6.65
N ILE A 93 15.40 0.14 -6.47
CA ILE A 93 14.70 0.18 -5.18
C ILE A 93 15.10 -1.06 -4.37
N GLU A 94 15.85 -0.84 -3.29
CA GLU A 94 16.17 -1.89 -2.33
C GLU A 94 14.95 -2.22 -1.46
N PHE A 95 14.70 -3.52 -1.26
CA PHE A 95 13.66 -4.01 -0.36
C PHE A 95 14.26 -4.55 0.93
N ALA A 96 13.62 -4.23 2.04
CA ALA A 96 13.87 -4.88 3.33
C ALA A 96 12.87 -6.01 3.55
N TYR A 97 13.15 -6.91 4.50
CA TYR A 97 12.34 -8.10 4.74
C TYR A 97 12.01 -8.29 6.21
N MET A 98 10.77 -8.69 6.47
CA MET A 98 10.24 -9.07 7.78
C MET A 98 9.39 -10.31 7.56
N ASP A 99 9.62 -11.38 8.33
CA ASP A 99 9.01 -12.70 8.08
C ASP A 99 9.17 -13.22 6.64
N ASN A 100 10.29 -12.88 5.98
CA ASN A 100 10.57 -13.17 4.56
C ASN A 100 9.58 -12.50 3.58
N ILE A 101 8.85 -11.48 4.04
CA ILE A 101 7.94 -10.67 3.24
C ILE A 101 8.62 -9.32 2.94
N PRO A 102 8.74 -8.93 1.67
CA PRO A 102 9.39 -7.68 1.29
C PRO A 102 8.57 -6.47 1.71
N TYR A 103 9.23 -5.37 2.04
CA TYR A 103 8.64 -4.06 2.32
C TYR A 103 9.62 -2.93 1.94
N ILE A 104 9.11 -1.68 1.88
CA ILE A 104 9.92 -0.50 1.55
C ILE A 104 10.67 -0.01 2.80
N PRO A 105 12.01 0.02 2.79
CA PRO A 105 12.79 0.53 3.91
C PRO A 105 12.53 2.02 4.16
N ASN A 106 12.80 2.46 5.39
CA ASN A 106 12.63 3.87 5.81
C ASN A 106 11.20 4.43 5.62
N SER A 107 10.20 3.55 5.45
CA SER A 107 8.78 3.92 5.48
C SER A 107 8.34 4.26 6.90
N LEU A 108 7.32 5.13 7.01
CA LEU A 108 6.77 5.60 8.27
C LEU A 108 6.30 4.43 9.15
N ALA A 109 5.67 3.44 8.50
CA ALA A 109 5.39 2.15 9.10
C ALA A 109 5.45 1.05 8.04
N SER A 110 5.66 -0.18 8.48
CA SER A 110 5.59 -1.37 7.65
C SER A 110 4.81 -2.46 8.38
N VAL A 111 3.97 -3.18 7.64
CA VAL A 111 3.13 -4.27 8.16
C VAL A 111 3.26 -5.43 7.19
N VAL A 112 3.57 -6.63 7.68
CA VAL A 112 3.63 -7.83 6.84
C VAL A 112 2.55 -8.82 7.25
N CYS A 113 1.91 -9.43 6.25
CA CYS A 113 0.70 -10.22 6.44
C CYS A 113 0.75 -11.54 5.66
N ASP A 114 0.20 -12.58 6.26
CA ASP A 114 -0.36 -13.70 5.50
C ASP A 114 -1.77 -13.33 5.01
N VAL A 115 -2.16 -13.82 3.84
CA VAL A 115 -3.53 -13.64 3.36
C VAL A 115 -4.47 -14.47 4.23
N HIS A 116 -5.43 -13.80 4.87
CA HIS A 116 -6.45 -14.42 5.69
C HIS A 116 -7.70 -14.77 4.89
N GLU A 117 -8.15 -13.84 4.03
CA GLU A 117 -9.34 -14.02 3.21
C GLU A 117 -9.24 -13.15 1.94
N MET A 118 -9.85 -13.62 0.86
CA MET A 118 -9.98 -12.89 -0.40
C MET A 118 -11.46 -12.77 -0.78
N ILE A 119 -11.93 -11.54 -1.00
CA ILE A 119 -13.33 -11.26 -1.30
C ILE A 119 -13.42 -10.45 -2.58
N VAL A 120 -14.04 -11.01 -3.62
CA VAL A 120 -14.31 -10.27 -4.87
C VAL A 120 -15.43 -9.26 -4.62
N ALA A 121 -15.14 -7.98 -4.84
CA ALA A 121 -16.02 -6.85 -4.60
C ALA A 121 -16.09 -5.95 -5.85
N GLY A 122 -16.87 -6.39 -6.84
CA GLY A 122 -17.01 -5.67 -8.12
C GLY A 122 -15.74 -5.76 -8.96
N ASP A 123 -15.16 -4.61 -9.31
CA ASP A 123 -13.93 -4.52 -10.11
C ASP A 123 -12.65 -4.65 -9.28
N HIS A 124 -12.77 -4.83 -7.96
CA HIS A 124 -11.65 -5.07 -7.06
C HIS A 124 -11.79 -6.41 -6.31
N THR A 125 -10.66 -6.91 -5.81
CA THR A 125 -10.61 -7.97 -4.80
C THR A 125 -10.04 -7.39 -3.52
N LEU A 126 -10.76 -7.60 -2.41
CA LEU A 126 -10.32 -7.27 -1.07
C LEU A 126 -9.45 -8.42 -0.55
N PHE A 127 -8.24 -8.10 -0.12
CA PHE A 127 -7.38 -9.02 0.61
C PHE A 127 -7.41 -8.62 2.07
N ILE A 128 -7.94 -9.49 2.91
CA ILE A 128 -7.82 -9.37 4.36
C ILE A 128 -6.51 -10.06 4.74
N GLY A 129 -5.61 -9.33 5.37
CA GLY A 129 -4.32 -9.83 5.83
C GLY A 129 -4.32 -10.04 7.34
N LYS A 130 -3.82 -11.19 7.79
CA LYS A 130 -3.48 -11.42 9.20
C LYS A 130 -2.06 -10.91 9.43
N VAL A 131 -1.94 -9.91 10.29
CA VAL A 131 -0.65 -9.27 10.59
C VAL A 131 0.26 -10.24 11.33
N LEU A 132 1.47 -10.42 10.81
CA LEU A 132 2.52 -11.23 11.41
C LEU A 132 3.45 -10.36 12.26
N ASP A 133 3.95 -9.28 11.68
CA ASP A 133 4.88 -8.36 12.33
C ASP A 133 4.75 -6.93 11.74
N THR A 134 5.29 -5.94 12.47
CA THR A 134 5.22 -4.52 12.13
C THR A 134 6.49 -3.76 12.50
N LYS A 135 6.83 -2.73 11.72
CA LYS A 135 7.86 -1.75 12.05
C LYS A 135 7.28 -0.35 12.02
N VAL A 136 7.71 0.52 12.93
CA VAL A 136 7.29 1.93 13.00
C VAL A 136 8.52 2.82 13.08
N GLN A 137 8.46 3.98 12.45
CA GLN A 137 9.50 5.01 12.43
C GLN A 137 8.88 6.39 12.61
N ASP A 138 9.70 7.37 13.00
CA ASP A 138 9.27 8.76 13.14
C ASP A 138 9.25 9.48 11.79
N GLY A 139 8.43 10.53 11.68
CA GLY A 139 8.34 11.40 10.50
C GLY A 139 6.91 11.72 10.08
N ASP A 140 6.80 12.48 9.00
CA ASP A 140 5.52 12.90 8.45
C ASP A 140 5.06 12.00 7.30
N PRO A 141 3.75 11.72 7.19
CA PRO A 141 3.21 10.86 6.15
C PRO A 141 3.12 11.59 4.81
N LEU A 142 3.34 10.85 3.73
CA LEU A 142 2.90 11.28 2.40
C LEU A 142 1.37 11.16 2.34
N LEU A 143 0.69 12.28 2.07
CA LEU A 143 -0.77 12.33 1.94
C LEU A 143 -1.21 12.39 0.49
N PHE A 144 -2.42 11.89 0.24
CA PHE A 144 -3.11 12.02 -1.04
C PHE A 144 -4.53 12.54 -0.84
N TYR A 145 -4.85 13.64 -1.50
CA TYR A 145 -6.15 14.29 -1.41
C TYR A 145 -6.51 14.96 -2.73
N ARG A 146 -7.73 14.71 -3.22
CA ARG A 146 -8.27 15.26 -4.49
C ARG A 146 -7.37 15.02 -5.70
N GLY A 147 -6.73 13.86 -5.78
CA GLY A 147 -5.88 13.48 -6.91
C GLY A 147 -4.49 14.13 -6.89
N GLN A 148 -4.05 14.65 -5.74
CA GLN A 148 -2.77 15.32 -5.60
C GLN A 148 -2.09 14.93 -4.28
N TYR A 149 -0.75 14.90 -4.29
CA TYR A 149 0.04 14.75 -3.07
C TYR A 149 -0.09 15.97 -2.16
N ARG A 150 -0.02 15.74 -0.85
CA ARG A 150 -0.10 16.74 0.23
C ARG A 150 0.86 16.34 1.35
N SER A 151 1.14 17.29 2.22
CA SER A 151 1.86 17.11 3.49
C SER A 151 0.98 17.54 4.66
N ILE A 152 1.36 17.16 5.87
CA ILE A 152 0.78 17.71 7.10
C ILE A 152 1.40 19.11 7.30
N GLU A 153 0.57 20.11 7.63
CA GLU A 153 1.08 21.36 8.16
C GLU A 153 1.35 21.17 9.65
N GLU A 154 2.57 21.50 10.10
CA GLU A 154 2.84 21.66 11.53
C GLU A 154 2.01 22.84 12.04
N ASN A 155 1.10 22.57 12.97
CA ASN A 155 0.46 23.64 13.71
C ASN A 155 1.42 24.08 14.81
N GLU A 156 1.88 25.33 14.76
CA GLU A 156 2.50 25.96 15.93
C GLU A 156 1.42 26.09 17.02
N GLU A 157 1.53 25.29 18.09
CA GLU A 157 0.72 25.46 19.31
C GLU A 157 1.12 26.69 20.12
#